data_AF-A0A9X2U8R7-F1
#
_entry.id   AF-A0A9X2U8R7-F1
#
_cell.length_a   1.000
_cell.length_b   1.000
_cell.length_c   1.000
_cell.angle_alpha   90.00
_cell.angle_beta   90.00
_cell.angle_gamma   90.00
#
_symmetry.space_group_name_H-M   'P 1'
#
loop_
_entity.id
_entity.type
_entity.pdbx_description
1 polymer ?
#
loop_
_entity_poly.entity_id
_entity_poly.type
_entity_poly.pdbx_seq_one_letter_code
_entity_poly.pdbx_strand_id
1 'polypeptide(L)'
;MSDPTAEQDGDFIMDAESVPEAFEGKLETPPKRRGSKSTIQGQSRPPEDGETGDRREKKAPDRSPKASGHCIVQAPLCEAKNRPSAPQNADPRGDRWKETERRTNQARNAEIDLPASLPRLVSREVRGQAMQTYPILREHDGHRAFFLYVMNTPNRDDGGHWGTGQPVIPWRKVARCYGKRVQDYGRNLRTRRILKMYRDQVVSDFDWTGYHSNGHARVVKDTGVDPSLEEAWREDQKSDRRDADLVDFFTGKKHNAKRRHKLRRDRIRACRASEPRCSDGRKWRRYLHDRYPGNYYGLLKHMPDAKEEAEEIEGAGRVQTFVNLRRIEEQPMPFYRFSENTVRLTTSRSGLQNLNSDVRDKLTEEWVKLDLSSAQLAIAAKDWGVESALKQLRSEESIWDSLKNRTGVEIKAPLKKGSYATVYGGKRGTIKGRMAYAAAKEGHPMDSEAQRRFLSHPVISELLEKREAKLEEIQVNGGATDCYGNEISTDSIDDDSPERSVLSQLAQAREMQLLTPALELAEEVEKNYQVAPWEIMLYLYDGFVVKFNTPTEEYHIPHIQEAVNQRCENLGYPTRLEVETMCQE
;
A
#
# COMPACT_ATOMS: atom_id res chain seq x y z
N MET A 1 57.29 -21.88 2.03
CA MET A 1 57.99 -22.31 3.27
C MET A 1 57.43 -21.43 4.37
N SER A 2 56.66 -21.88 5.35
CA SER A 2 56.23 -23.22 5.75
C SER A 2 55.01 -22.98 6.64
N ASP A 3 53.93 -23.71 6.39
CA ASP A 3 52.94 -24.01 7.43
C ASP A 3 53.57 -25.09 8.34
N PRO A 4 53.26 -25.13 9.65
CA PRO A 4 52.22 -26.10 10.06
C PRO A 4 51.39 -25.74 11.32
N THR A 5 50.09 -26.08 11.24
CA THR A 5 49.20 -26.76 12.22
C THR A 5 49.48 -26.67 13.73
N ALA A 6 48.43 -26.35 14.51
CA ALA A 6 47.89 -27.25 15.56
C ALA A 6 46.58 -26.74 16.15
N GLU A 7 45.60 -27.64 16.19
CA GLU A 7 44.34 -27.59 16.95
C GLU A 7 44.60 -27.49 18.46
N GLN A 8 43.73 -26.79 19.18
CA GLN A 8 43.38 -27.17 20.55
C GLN A 8 41.97 -26.70 20.91
N ASP A 9 41.13 -27.69 21.19
CA ASP A 9 39.82 -27.61 21.80
C ASP A 9 39.85 -26.87 23.14
N GLY A 10 38.83 -26.05 23.37
CA GLY A 10 38.58 -25.38 24.64
C GLY A 10 37.09 -25.11 24.78
N ASP A 11 36.36 -26.11 25.27
CA ASP A 11 35.01 -25.98 25.80
C ASP A 11 34.96 -24.81 26.80
N PHE A 12 34.19 -23.77 26.48
CA PHE A 12 33.84 -22.72 27.42
C PHE A 12 32.32 -22.68 27.60
N ILE A 13 31.87 -23.44 28.59
CA ILE A 13 30.54 -23.33 29.18
C ILE A 13 30.49 -22.00 29.92
N MET A 14 29.60 -21.08 29.52
CA MET A 14 29.21 -19.97 30.37
C MET A 14 27.71 -19.94 30.60
N ASP A 15 27.43 -20.04 31.89
CA ASP A 15 26.18 -20.01 32.59
C ASP A 15 25.23 -18.89 32.16
N ALA A 16 23.97 -19.29 32.06
CA ALA A 16 22.83 -18.42 32.16
C ALA A 16 22.73 -17.92 33.61
N GLU A 17 22.75 -16.60 33.81
CA GLU A 17 22.01 -15.89 34.87
C GLU A 17 22.41 -14.40 34.88
N SER A 18 21.49 -13.52 34.46
CA SER A 18 21.14 -12.26 35.15
C SER A 18 20.36 -11.34 34.19
N VAL A 19 19.03 -11.48 34.22
CA VAL A 19 18.11 -10.50 33.63
C VAL A 19 17.77 -9.48 34.73
N PRO A 20 18.04 -8.18 34.57
CA PRO A 20 17.50 -7.20 35.50
C PRO A 20 16.03 -6.88 35.17
N GLU A 21 15.25 -7.05 36.22
CA GLU A 21 13.86 -6.70 36.49
C GLU A 21 13.16 -5.64 35.63
N ALA A 22 11.92 -5.97 35.33
CA ALA A 22 10.91 -5.16 34.69
C ALA A 22 10.58 -3.89 35.49
N PHE A 23 10.56 -2.75 34.78
CA PHE A 23 10.04 -1.49 35.29
C PHE A 23 8.51 -1.46 35.06
N GLU A 24 7.75 -1.77 36.12
CA GLU A 24 6.28 -1.61 36.14
C GLU A 24 5.89 -0.14 36.28
N GLY A 25 5.67 0.53 35.15
CA GLY A 25 5.04 1.86 35.12
C GLY A 25 3.52 1.75 35.14
N LYS A 26 2.90 2.09 36.27
CA LYS A 26 1.44 2.22 36.44
C LYS A 26 0.86 3.22 35.42
N LEU A 27 -0.04 2.74 34.57
CA LEU A 27 -0.90 3.56 33.71
C LEU A 27 -2.03 4.16 34.55
N GLU A 28 -2.00 5.48 34.76
CA GLU A 28 -3.12 6.24 35.30
C GLU A 28 -4.24 6.34 34.25
N THR A 29 -5.45 5.96 34.65
CA THR A 29 -6.67 6.08 33.85
C THR A 29 -7.08 7.55 33.64
N PRO A 30 -7.36 8.01 32.41
CA PRO A 30 -7.86 9.35 32.16
C PRO A 30 -9.34 9.50 32.58
N PRO A 31 -9.77 10.69 33.05
CA PRO A 31 -11.12 10.91 33.55
C PRO A 31 -12.17 10.96 32.42
N LYS A 32 -13.33 10.35 32.69
CA LYS A 32 -14.53 10.38 31.86
C LYS A 32 -15.06 11.81 31.75
N ARG A 33 -14.98 12.42 30.55
CA ARG A 33 -15.69 13.69 30.26
C ARG A 33 -17.18 13.43 30.02
N ARG A 34 -18.00 14.13 30.82
CA ARG A 34 -19.46 14.21 30.72
C ARG A 34 -19.86 15.03 29.49
N GLY A 35 -20.93 14.60 28.83
CA GLY A 35 -21.51 15.27 27.67
C GLY A 35 -22.19 16.59 28.02
N SER A 36 -22.07 17.55 27.12
CA SER A 36 -22.91 18.74 27.04
C SER A 36 -23.66 18.71 25.72
N LYS A 37 -24.98 18.54 25.80
CA LYS A 37 -25.92 18.78 24.71
C LYS A 37 -26.03 20.29 24.53
N SER A 38 -25.77 20.82 23.35
CA SER A 38 -26.28 22.14 22.95
C SER A 38 -27.26 21.96 21.80
N THR A 39 -28.45 22.48 22.05
CA THR A 39 -29.57 22.60 21.13
C THR A 39 -29.43 23.94 20.42
N ILE A 40 -29.41 23.98 19.09
CA ILE A 40 -29.60 25.23 18.34
C ILE A 40 -30.81 25.06 17.43
N GLN A 41 -31.83 25.85 17.74
CA GLN A 41 -33.04 26.08 16.96
C GLN A 41 -32.71 26.95 15.73
N GLY A 42 -33.39 26.65 14.62
CA GLY A 42 -33.30 27.42 13.39
C GLY A 42 -34.07 28.74 13.43
N GLN A 43 -33.72 29.63 12.51
CA GLN A 43 -34.58 30.72 12.07
C GLN A 43 -34.48 30.95 10.56
N SER A 44 -35.64 30.73 9.94
CA SER A 44 -36.30 31.33 8.78
C SER A 44 -35.62 32.40 7.91
N ARG A 45 -35.81 32.20 6.58
CA ARG A 45 -35.77 33.19 5.48
C ARG A 45 -36.83 34.30 5.65
N PRO A 46 -36.70 35.40 4.89
CA PRO A 46 -37.76 35.79 3.94
C PRO A 46 -37.16 36.33 2.60
N PRO A 47 -37.92 36.98 1.66
CA PRO A 47 -38.23 36.38 0.36
C PRO A 47 -37.79 37.20 -0.88
N GLU A 48 -37.96 36.53 -2.03
CA GLU A 48 -38.31 36.96 -3.40
C GLU A 48 -38.11 38.40 -3.89
N ASP A 49 -37.53 38.50 -5.10
CA ASP A 49 -38.06 39.10 -6.35
C ASP A 49 -36.85 39.22 -7.33
N GLY A 50 -36.90 39.07 -8.65
CA GLY A 50 -37.92 38.84 -9.64
C GLY A 50 -37.27 38.95 -11.04
N GLU A 51 -37.79 38.16 -11.99
CA GLU A 51 -37.97 38.46 -13.42
C GLU A 51 -36.82 38.46 -14.48
N THR A 52 -37.06 37.59 -15.48
CA THR A 52 -36.92 37.76 -16.96
C THR A 52 -35.51 37.87 -17.55
N GLY A 53 -35.15 37.24 -18.67
CA GLY A 53 -35.83 36.40 -19.64
C GLY A 53 -34.87 36.07 -20.79
N ASP A 54 -35.20 35.04 -21.55
CA ASP A 54 -35.30 35.04 -23.02
C ASP A 54 -34.78 33.78 -23.73
N ARG A 55 -35.59 33.37 -24.70
CA ARG A 55 -35.65 32.10 -25.42
C ARG A 55 -34.58 32.03 -26.51
N ARG A 56 -34.09 30.82 -26.79
CA ARG A 56 -33.95 30.35 -28.18
C ARG A 56 -33.90 28.83 -28.28
N GLU A 57 -34.91 28.32 -28.96
CA GLU A 57 -35.11 26.93 -29.36
C GLU A 57 -33.99 26.44 -30.29
N LYS A 58 -33.58 25.18 -30.14
CA LYS A 58 -33.11 24.35 -31.27
C LYS A 58 -33.35 22.86 -30.99
N LYS A 59 -33.97 22.23 -31.98
CA LYS A 59 -34.50 20.85 -32.04
C LYS A 59 -33.43 19.78 -31.82
N ALA A 60 -33.86 18.70 -31.14
CA ALA A 60 -33.15 17.44 -30.96
C ALA A 60 -33.09 16.57 -32.23
N PRO A 61 -32.20 15.58 -32.24
CA PRO A 61 -32.56 14.26 -32.75
C PRO A 61 -32.51 13.19 -31.65
N ASP A 62 -33.58 12.41 -31.68
CA ASP A 62 -33.92 11.23 -30.91
C ASP A 62 -32.86 10.11 -31.01
N ARG A 63 -32.28 9.75 -29.86
CA ARG A 63 -31.63 8.44 -29.63
C ARG A 63 -31.83 8.02 -28.18
N SER A 64 -32.89 7.27 -27.96
CA SER A 64 -33.21 6.57 -26.72
C SER A 64 -32.19 5.46 -26.40
N PRO A 65 -31.62 5.42 -25.17
CA PRO A 65 -31.09 4.20 -24.59
C PRO A 65 -32.13 3.60 -23.64
N LYS A 66 -32.43 2.31 -23.86
CA LYS A 66 -33.26 1.48 -22.98
C LYS A 66 -32.71 1.51 -21.55
N ALA A 67 -33.50 2.06 -20.63
CA ALA A 67 -33.25 1.99 -19.20
C ALA A 67 -33.44 0.55 -18.71
N SER A 68 -32.38 -0.09 -18.21
CA SER A 68 -32.48 -1.28 -17.38
C SER A 68 -32.80 -0.82 -15.95
N GLY A 69 -34.01 -1.12 -15.50
CA GLY A 69 -34.48 -0.77 -14.16
C GLY A 69 -33.72 -1.49 -13.06
N HIS A 70 -33.36 -0.73 -12.03
CA HIS A 70 -33.39 -1.14 -10.62
C HIS A 70 -33.40 0.11 -9.75
N CYS A 71 -34.57 0.76 -9.68
CA CYS A 71 -34.96 1.54 -8.51
C CYS A 71 -35.51 0.56 -7.49
N ILE A 72 -34.86 0.45 -6.33
CA ILE A 72 -35.52 -0.06 -5.12
C ILE A 72 -35.71 1.16 -4.22
N VAL A 73 -36.98 1.54 -4.13
CA VAL A 73 -37.54 2.53 -3.20
C VAL A 73 -37.26 2.06 -1.77
N GLN A 74 -36.77 2.98 -0.94
CA GLN A 74 -36.63 2.79 0.50
C GLN A 74 -38.02 2.59 1.12
N ALA A 75 -38.24 1.45 1.77
CA ALA A 75 -39.38 1.24 2.64
C ALA A 75 -39.07 1.73 4.07
N PRO A 76 -40.04 2.32 4.80
CA PRO A 76 -39.82 2.87 6.11
C PRO A 76 -39.70 1.80 7.20
N LEU A 77 -38.93 2.16 8.22
CA LEU A 77 -38.37 1.33 9.28
C LEU A 77 -39.37 1.16 10.43
N CYS A 78 -40.48 0.45 10.21
CA CYS A 78 -41.47 0.17 11.27
C CYS A 78 -42.16 -1.18 11.04
N GLU A 79 -41.56 -2.30 11.47
CA GLU A 79 -42.24 -3.54 11.90
C GLU A 79 -41.20 -4.64 12.22
N ALA A 80 -40.62 -4.53 13.43
CA ALA A 80 -39.81 -5.60 14.02
C ALA A 80 -40.17 -5.76 15.49
N LYS A 81 -41.45 -6.02 15.77
CA LYS A 81 -41.92 -6.47 17.08
C LYS A 81 -42.98 -7.53 16.83
N ASN A 82 -42.54 -8.80 16.83
CA ASN A 82 -43.28 -10.04 17.10
C ASN A 82 -42.58 -11.20 16.38
N ARG A 83 -41.48 -11.68 16.97
CA ARG A 83 -41.01 -13.04 16.74
C ARG A 83 -41.35 -13.86 17.98
N PRO A 84 -41.98 -15.03 17.85
CA PRO A 84 -42.24 -15.91 18.99
C PRO A 84 -40.92 -16.33 19.64
N SER A 85 -40.91 -16.29 20.97
CA SER A 85 -39.79 -16.68 21.81
C SER A 85 -39.37 -18.12 21.48
N ALA A 86 -38.14 -18.27 20.99
CA ALA A 86 -37.54 -19.59 20.77
C ALA A 86 -37.32 -20.30 22.13
N PRO A 87 -37.41 -21.65 22.17
CA PRO A 87 -37.29 -22.42 23.40
C PRO A 87 -35.91 -22.22 24.07
N GLN A 88 -35.92 -21.92 25.37
CA GLN A 88 -34.77 -21.41 26.13
C GLN A 88 -33.73 -22.48 26.58
N ASN A 89 -33.79 -23.72 26.07
CA ASN A 89 -32.96 -24.83 26.57
C ASN A 89 -31.98 -25.44 25.55
N ALA A 90 -31.79 -24.84 24.38
CA ALA A 90 -30.74 -25.28 23.44
C ALA A 90 -29.42 -24.55 23.73
N ASP A 91 -28.30 -25.27 23.88
CA ASP A 91 -26.97 -24.64 23.98
C ASP A 91 -26.76 -23.74 22.75
N PRO A 92 -26.74 -22.41 22.92
CA PRO A 92 -26.63 -21.48 21.80
C PRO A 92 -25.27 -21.57 21.08
N ARG A 93 -24.34 -22.41 21.56
CA ARG A 93 -23.10 -22.76 20.86
C ARG A 93 -23.32 -23.84 19.82
N GLY A 94 -24.12 -24.87 20.09
CA GLY A 94 -24.37 -25.99 19.17
C GLY A 94 -25.02 -25.53 17.86
N ASP A 95 -26.02 -24.65 17.95
CA ASP A 95 -26.74 -24.16 16.78
C ASP A 95 -25.87 -23.30 15.86
N ARG A 96 -24.96 -22.51 16.43
CA ARG A 96 -24.02 -21.69 15.64
C ARG A 96 -23.01 -22.52 14.87
N TRP A 97 -22.62 -23.69 15.38
CA TRP A 97 -21.72 -24.61 14.68
C TRP A 97 -22.40 -25.24 13.48
N LYS A 98 -23.60 -25.80 13.69
CA LYS A 98 -24.43 -26.38 12.62
C LYS A 98 -24.75 -25.35 11.54
N GLU A 99 -25.07 -24.12 11.94
CA GLU A 99 -25.36 -23.03 10.99
C GLU A 99 -24.11 -22.59 10.20
N THR A 100 -22.94 -22.50 10.85
CA THR A 100 -21.67 -22.19 10.15
C THR A 100 -21.37 -23.25 9.11
N GLU A 101 -21.49 -24.52 9.47
CA GLU A 101 -21.26 -25.66 8.58
C GLU A 101 -22.25 -25.68 7.41
N ARG A 102 -23.55 -25.50 7.70
CA ARG A 102 -24.59 -25.41 6.68
C ARG A 102 -24.28 -24.31 5.67
N ARG A 103 -23.91 -23.11 6.12
CA ARG A 103 -23.56 -21.99 5.24
C ARG A 103 -22.29 -22.24 4.44
N THR A 104 -21.30 -22.88 5.06
CA THR A 104 -20.02 -23.23 4.43
C THR A 104 -20.26 -24.24 3.30
N ASN A 105 -20.99 -25.32 3.57
CA ASN A 105 -21.36 -26.32 2.56
C ASN A 105 -22.25 -25.72 1.45
N GLN A 106 -23.12 -24.77 1.78
CA GLN A 106 -23.89 -24.02 0.77
C GLN A 106 -23.04 -23.09 -0.10
N ALA A 107 -21.81 -22.77 0.32
CA ALA A 107 -20.86 -21.99 -0.47
C ALA A 107 -20.15 -22.80 -1.56
N ARG A 108 -20.59 -24.05 -1.81
CA ARG A 108 -20.10 -24.91 -2.89
C ARG A 108 -20.08 -24.21 -4.25
N ASN A 109 -21.13 -23.45 -4.57
CA ASN A 109 -21.30 -22.66 -5.80
C ASN A 109 -21.48 -21.17 -5.49
N ALA A 110 -20.87 -20.67 -4.40
CA ALA A 110 -21.02 -19.27 -4.04
C ALA A 110 -20.33 -18.37 -5.07
N GLU A 111 -20.95 -17.21 -5.33
CA GLU A 111 -20.23 -16.11 -5.95
C GLU A 111 -19.16 -15.60 -4.97
N ILE A 112 -17.91 -15.90 -5.27
CA ILE A 112 -16.77 -15.53 -4.45
C ILE A 112 -16.07 -14.32 -5.09
N ASP A 113 -16.16 -13.21 -4.38
CA ASP A 113 -15.29 -12.06 -4.62
C ASP A 113 -13.93 -12.33 -3.97
N LEU A 114 -13.03 -13.02 -4.69
CA LEU A 114 -11.65 -13.19 -4.23
C LEU A 114 -10.99 -11.82 -4.00
N PRO A 115 -10.13 -11.67 -2.99
CA PRO A 115 -9.35 -10.44 -2.84
C PRO A 115 -8.61 -10.13 -4.15
N ALA A 116 -8.77 -8.92 -4.70
CA ALA A 116 -8.00 -8.47 -5.86
C ALA A 116 -6.47 -8.55 -5.63
N SER A 117 -6.08 -8.59 -4.35
CA SER A 117 -4.71 -8.78 -3.87
C SER A 117 -4.25 -10.25 -3.88
N LEU A 118 -5.01 -11.22 -4.33
CA LEU A 118 -4.54 -12.61 -4.34
C LEU A 118 -4.08 -12.96 -5.76
N PRO A 119 -2.80 -13.29 -6.01
CA PRO A 119 -2.36 -13.85 -7.29
C PRO A 119 -3.17 -15.10 -7.63
N ARG A 120 -3.66 -15.18 -8.88
CA ARG A 120 -4.57 -16.26 -9.32
C ARG A 120 -3.99 -17.09 -10.45
N LEU A 121 -2.99 -16.59 -11.16
CA LEU A 121 -2.38 -17.30 -12.27
C LEU A 121 -1.36 -18.32 -11.78
N VAL A 122 -1.52 -19.54 -12.30
CA VAL A 122 -0.61 -20.68 -12.18
C VAL A 122 -0.54 -21.38 -13.54
N SER A 123 0.46 -22.20 -13.77
CA SER A 123 0.47 -23.12 -14.92
C SER A 123 -0.73 -24.07 -14.88
N ARG A 124 -1.14 -24.52 -16.08
CA ARG A 124 -2.16 -25.57 -16.22
C ARG A 124 -1.79 -26.83 -15.44
N GLU A 125 -0.51 -27.17 -15.39
CA GLU A 125 0.03 -28.34 -14.69
C GLU A 125 -0.20 -28.25 -13.19
N VAL A 126 0.28 -27.18 -12.54
CA VAL A 126 0.08 -26.97 -11.08
C VAL A 126 -1.41 -26.96 -10.72
N ARG A 127 -2.25 -26.33 -11.54
CA ARG A 127 -3.71 -26.39 -11.33
C ARG A 127 -4.23 -27.84 -11.47
N GLY A 128 -3.75 -28.57 -12.47
CA GLY A 128 -4.12 -29.97 -12.72
C GLY A 128 -3.78 -30.86 -11.53
N GLN A 129 -2.54 -30.79 -11.07
CA GLN A 129 -2.03 -31.51 -9.91
C GLN A 129 -2.82 -31.16 -8.64
N ALA A 130 -3.03 -29.87 -8.34
CA ALA A 130 -3.84 -29.46 -7.17
C ALA A 130 -5.25 -30.05 -7.17
N MET A 131 -5.90 -30.10 -8.34
CA MET A 131 -7.25 -30.67 -8.47
C MET A 131 -7.23 -32.20 -8.44
N GLN A 132 -6.14 -32.84 -8.85
CA GLN A 132 -5.95 -34.29 -8.76
C GLN A 132 -5.70 -34.72 -7.31
N THR A 133 -4.77 -34.05 -6.62
CA THR A 133 -4.44 -34.28 -5.22
C THR A 133 -5.64 -33.97 -4.31
N TYR A 134 -6.39 -32.91 -4.60
CA TYR A 134 -7.55 -32.49 -3.81
C TYR A 134 -8.81 -32.36 -4.67
N PRO A 135 -9.50 -33.46 -5.01
CA PRO A 135 -10.67 -33.45 -5.90
C PRO A 135 -11.80 -32.54 -5.46
N ILE A 136 -12.01 -32.40 -4.15
CA ILE A 136 -13.03 -31.51 -3.56
C ILE A 136 -12.88 -30.05 -4.01
N LEU A 137 -11.67 -29.62 -4.39
CA LEU A 137 -11.42 -28.28 -4.90
C LEU A 137 -12.18 -28.05 -6.20
N ARG A 138 -12.44 -29.07 -7.04
CA ARG A 138 -13.30 -28.94 -8.25
C ARG A 138 -14.76 -28.68 -7.91
N GLU A 139 -15.18 -29.17 -6.77
CA GLU A 139 -16.58 -29.21 -6.39
C GLU A 139 -17.00 -28.06 -5.49
N HIS A 140 -16.07 -27.49 -4.72
CA HIS A 140 -16.38 -26.50 -3.69
C HIS A 140 -15.57 -25.22 -3.88
N ASP A 141 -16.23 -24.19 -4.42
CA ASP A 141 -15.61 -22.90 -4.71
C ASP A 141 -15.02 -22.24 -3.45
N GLY A 142 -15.70 -22.34 -2.30
CA GLY A 142 -15.19 -21.82 -1.02
C GLY A 142 -13.84 -22.42 -0.58
N HIS A 143 -13.70 -23.74 -0.65
CA HIS A 143 -12.44 -24.43 -0.37
C HIS A 143 -11.36 -24.09 -1.39
N ARG A 144 -11.71 -24.01 -2.68
CA ARG A 144 -10.78 -23.57 -3.73
C ARG A 144 -10.23 -22.17 -3.49
N ALA A 145 -11.11 -21.24 -3.09
CA ALA A 145 -10.72 -19.89 -2.74
C ALA A 145 -9.82 -19.83 -1.51
N PHE A 146 -10.13 -20.62 -0.48
CA PHE A 146 -9.32 -20.65 0.74
C PHE A 146 -7.97 -21.34 0.53
N PHE A 147 -7.91 -22.42 -0.26
CA PHE A 147 -6.66 -23.06 -0.69
C PHE A 147 -5.76 -22.03 -1.37
N LEU A 148 -6.29 -21.31 -2.36
CA LEU A 148 -5.55 -20.26 -3.05
C LEU A 148 -5.07 -19.15 -2.09
N TYR A 149 -5.88 -18.80 -1.08
CA TYR A 149 -5.48 -17.83 -0.05
C TYR A 149 -4.28 -18.33 0.75
N VAL A 150 -4.32 -19.57 1.24
CA VAL A 150 -3.21 -20.14 2.02
C VAL A 150 -1.91 -20.16 1.20
N MET A 151 -2.00 -20.57 -0.07
CA MET A 151 -0.83 -20.65 -0.94
C MET A 151 -0.23 -19.29 -1.31
N ASN A 152 -1.07 -18.26 -1.52
CA ASN A 152 -0.61 -16.99 -2.12
C ASN A 152 -0.81 -15.75 -1.25
N THR A 153 -1.27 -15.87 0.00
CA THR A 153 -1.49 -14.70 0.85
C THR A 153 -0.15 -14.00 1.16
N PRO A 154 -0.07 -12.66 0.98
CA PRO A 154 1.07 -11.90 1.47
C PRO A 154 0.94 -11.56 2.96
N ASN A 155 -0.25 -11.77 3.56
CA ASN A 155 -0.46 -11.58 4.99
C ASN A 155 0.21 -12.75 5.71
N ARG A 156 1.44 -12.52 6.18
CA ARG A 156 2.35 -13.49 6.77
C ARG A 156 2.69 -13.02 8.17
N ASP A 157 2.94 -13.96 9.07
CA ASP A 157 3.32 -13.63 10.44
C ASP A 157 4.72 -13.01 10.40
N ASP A 158 4.77 -11.72 10.70
CA ASP A 158 5.95 -10.87 10.70
C ASP A 158 6.54 -10.71 12.10
N GLY A 159 6.11 -11.56 13.05
CA GLY A 159 6.49 -11.54 14.46
C GLY A 159 7.89 -10.98 14.70
N GLY A 160 7.98 -10.00 15.61
CA GLY A 160 9.23 -9.36 15.96
C GLY A 160 10.36 -10.37 16.19
N HIS A 161 11.53 -9.99 15.70
CA HIS A 161 12.78 -10.74 15.60
C HIS A 161 12.85 -11.95 14.67
N TRP A 162 11.86 -12.83 14.49
CA TRP A 162 11.88 -13.87 13.43
C TRP A 162 10.48 -14.45 13.14
N GLY A 163 9.60 -13.68 12.50
CA GLY A 163 8.31 -14.19 12.04
C GLY A 163 8.50 -15.44 11.18
N THR A 164 7.74 -16.51 11.43
CA THR A 164 7.89 -17.81 10.77
C THR A 164 7.61 -17.78 9.26
N GLY A 165 7.25 -16.62 8.70
CA GLY A 165 6.80 -16.48 7.31
C GLY A 165 5.50 -17.24 7.03
N GLN A 166 4.80 -17.65 8.08
CA GLN A 166 3.61 -18.49 7.95
C GLN A 166 2.38 -17.67 7.55
N PRO A 167 1.44 -18.25 6.77
CA PRO A 167 0.20 -17.57 6.40
C PRO A 167 -0.61 -17.12 7.62
N VAL A 168 -1.01 -15.85 7.66
CA VAL A 168 -1.96 -15.33 8.65
C VAL A 168 -3.36 -15.34 8.05
N ILE A 169 -4.30 -15.95 8.77
CA ILE A 169 -5.70 -16.15 8.36
C ILE A 169 -6.66 -15.36 9.28
N PRO A 170 -6.90 -14.06 9.01
CA PRO A 170 -7.95 -13.30 9.68
C PRO A 170 -9.33 -13.88 9.37
N TRP A 171 -10.23 -13.93 10.35
CA TRP A 171 -11.57 -14.48 10.15
C TRP A 171 -12.34 -13.83 8.98
N ARG A 172 -12.15 -12.52 8.74
CA ARG A 172 -12.78 -11.80 7.62
C ARG A 172 -12.31 -12.32 6.27
N LYS A 173 -11.03 -12.72 6.17
CA LYS A 173 -10.46 -13.30 4.94
C LYS A 173 -11.00 -14.70 4.70
N VAL A 174 -11.09 -15.52 5.75
CA VAL A 174 -11.75 -16.83 5.68
C VAL A 174 -13.19 -16.66 5.22
N ALA A 175 -13.99 -15.82 5.88
CA ALA A 175 -15.38 -15.59 5.52
C ALA A 175 -15.57 -15.17 4.06
N ARG A 176 -14.71 -14.27 3.56
CA ARG A 176 -14.71 -13.82 2.17
C ARG A 176 -14.41 -14.95 1.18
N CYS A 177 -13.53 -15.90 1.53
CA CYS A 177 -13.26 -17.06 0.69
C CYS A 177 -14.51 -17.94 0.51
N TYR A 178 -15.46 -17.95 1.45
CA TYR A 178 -16.71 -18.71 1.34
C TYR A 178 -17.92 -17.85 0.92
N GLY A 179 -17.67 -16.65 0.36
CA GLY A 179 -18.69 -15.81 -0.28
C GLY A 179 -19.55 -14.96 0.66
N LYS A 180 -20.37 -14.08 0.06
CA LYS A 180 -21.11 -13.02 0.76
C LYS A 180 -22.01 -13.55 1.89
N ARG A 181 -22.69 -14.69 1.70
CA ARG A 181 -23.58 -15.28 2.72
C ARG A 181 -22.86 -15.67 4.01
N VAL A 182 -21.59 -16.09 3.91
CA VAL A 182 -20.75 -16.42 5.06
C VAL A 182 -20.18 -15.14 5.67
N GLN A 183 -19.79 -14.18 4.83
CA GLN A 183 -19.34 -12.85 5.26
C GLN A 183 -20.42 -12.09 6.06
N ASP A 184 -21.67 -12.09 5.59
CA ASP A 184 -22.81 -11.43 6.24
C ASP A 184 -23.17 -12.04 7.60
N TYR A 185 -22.73 -13.29 7.86
CA TYR A 185 -22.89 -13.91 9.18
C TYR A 185 -21.99 -13.25 10.24
N GLY A 186 -20.96 -12.52 9.81
CA GLY A 186 -20.17 -11.61 10.63
C GLY A 186 -19.55 -12.28 11.84
N ARG A 187 -19.69 -11.65 13.01
CA ARG A 187 -19.11 -12.12 14.28
C ARG A 187 -19.68 -13.45 14.77
N ASN A 188 -20.81 -13.91 14.24
CA ASN A 188 -21.37 -15.21 14.59
C ASN A 188 -20.62 -16.38 13.92
N LEU A 189 -19.81 -16.07 12.91
CA LEU A 189 -19.04 -17.07 12.19
C LEU A 189 -18.03 -17.78 13.10
N ARG A 190 -18.13 -19.11 13.15
CA ARG A 190 -17.16 -19.94 13.85
C ARG A 190 -16.05 -20.34 12.90
N THR A 191 -15.09 -19.44 12.67
CA THR A 191 -13.94 -19.69 11.76
C THR A 191 -13.22 -21.00 12.07
N ARG A 192 -13.07 -21.36 13.35
CA ARG A 192 -12.49 -22.66 13.75
C ARG A 192 -13.24 -23.86 13.15
N ARG A 193 -14.57 -23.79 13.00
CA ARG A 193 -15.35 -24.86 12.35
C ARG A 193 -15.06 -24.93 10.86
N ILE A 194 -14.95 -23.79 10.17
CA ILE A 194 -14.55 -23.76 8.76
C ILE A 194 -13.17 -24.37 8.57
N LEU A 195 -12.19 -23.99 9.39
CA LEU A 195 -10.83 -24.52 9.30
C LEU A 195 -10.79 -26.04 9.57
N LYS A 196 -11.62 -26.54 10.51
CA LYS A 196 -11.80 -27.98 10.71
C LYS A 196 -12.39 -28.64 9.47
N MET A 197 -13.45 -28.08 8.89
CA MET A 197 -14.02 -28.62 7.65
C MET A 197 -13.01 -28.63 6.50
N TYR A 198 -12.19 -27.58 6.37
CA TYR A 198 -11.13 -27.54 5.37
C TYR A 198 -10.08 -28.64 5.62
N ARG A 199 -9.66 -28.83 6.88
CA ARG A 199 -8.78 -29.94 7.27
C ARG A 199 -9.39 -31.29 6.91
N ASP A 200 -10.62 -31.54 7.37
CA ASP A 200 -11.31 -32.82 7.25
C ASP A 200 -11.64 -33.17 5.78
N GLN A 201 -11.88 -32.17 4.92
CA GLN A 201 -12.38 -32.38 3.55
C GLN A 201 -11.33 -32.15 2.47
N VAL A 202 -10.32 -31.31 2.72
CA VAL A 202 -9.34 -30.88 1.72
C VAL A 202 -7.94 -31.39 2.08
N VAL A 203 -7.40 -30.97 3.22
CA VAL A 203 -6.00 -31.20 3.57
C VAL A 203 -5.90 -31.69 5.02
N SER A 204 -5.79 -33.00 5.24
CA SER A 204 -5.88 -33.63 6.58
C SER A 204 -4.89 -33.08 7.59
N ASP A 205 -3.71 -32.70 7.12
CA ASP A 205 -2.59 -32.28 7.96
C ASP A 205 -2.55 -30.76 8.19
N PHE A 206 -3.53 -30.02 7.65
CA PHE A 206 -3.61 -28.56 7.80
C PHE A 206 -3.78 -28.13 9.27
N ASP A 207 -2.78 -27.47 9.84
CA ASP A 207 -2.77 -27.03 11.24
C ASP A 207 -2.58 -25.52 11.42
N TRP A 208 -3.11 -25.00 12.53
CA TRP A 208 -3.11 -23.57 12.80
C TRP A 208 -3.08 -23.25 14.30
N THR A 209 -2.57 -22.07 14.65
CA THR A 209 -2.43 -21.60 16.03
C THR A 209 -3.76 -21.23 16.70
N GLY A 210 -3.71 -20.94 18.00
CA GLY A 210 -4.76 -20.21 18.71
C GLY A 210 -5.06 -18.84 18.08
N TYR A 211 -5.99 -18.08 18.66
CA TYR A 211 -6.13 -16.70 18.23
C TYR A 211 -4.91 -15.89 18.68
N HIS A 212 -4.34 -15.12 17.75
CA HIS A 212 -3.34 -14.11 18.11
C HIS A 212 -4.01 -12.97 18.89
N SER A 213 -3.32 -12.42 19.89
CA SER A 213 -3.80 -11.34 20.76
C SER A 213 -4.24 -10.08 19.99
N ASN A 214 -3.68 -9.85 18.80
CA ASN A 214 -3.77 -8.58 18.07
C ASN A 214 -4.81 -8.50 16.94
N GLY A 215 -5.77 -9.44 16.78
CA GLY A 215 -6.77 -9.21 15.73
C GLY A 215 -7.71 -10.32 15.27
N HIS A 216 -8.05 -11.29 16.12
CA HIS A 216 -8.90 -12.42 15.70
C HIS A 216 -8.38 -13.15 14.44
N ALA A 217 -7.06 -13.23 14.32
CA ALA A 217 -6.36 -13.98 13.29
C ALA A 217 -5.72 -15.23 13.89
N ARG A 218 -5.43 -16.20 13.03
CA ARG A 218 -4.67 -17.40 13.35
C ARG A 218 -3.49 -17.48 12.38
N VAL A 219 -2.45 -18.19 12.76
CA VAL A 219 -1.28 -18.45 11.93
C VAL A 219 -1.34 -19.91 11.51
N VAL A 220 -1.12 -20.19 10.22
CA VAL A 220 -1.05 -21.55 9.69
C VAL A 220 0.30 -22.14 10.12
N LYS A 221 0.29 -23.16 10.98
CA LYS A 221 1.52 -23.83 11.42
C LYS A 221 2.04 -24.78 10.35
N ASP A 222 1.11 -25.50 9.74
CA ASP A 222 1.35 -26.46 8.70
C ASP A 222 0.24 -26.31 7.66
N THR A 223 0.62 -26.13 6.40
CA THR A 223 -0.32 -26.08 5.29
C THR A 223 -0.95 -27.45 5.06
N GLY A 224 -0.25 -28.53 5.44
CA GLY A 224 -0.55 -29.93 5.14
C GLY A 224 -0.55 -30.26 3.65
N VAL A 225 -0.15 -29.30 2.80
CA VAL A 225 -0.22 -29.47 1.36
C VAL A 225 0.83 -30.49 0.94
N ASP A 226 0.46 -31.36 0.01
CA ASP A 226 1.33 -32.41 -0.49
C ASP A 226 2.68 -31.81 -0.92
N PRO A 227 3.81 -32.31 -0.39
CA PRO A 227 5.12 -31.69 -0.65
C PRO A 227 5.47 -31.58 -2.14
N SER A 228 5.04 -32.55 -2.96
CA SER A 228 5.27 -32.49 -4.41
C SER A 228 4.48 -31.36 -5.06
N LEU A 229 3.27 -31.08 -4.57
CA LEU A 229 2.48 -29.96 -5.05
C LEU A 229 3.01 -28.64 -4.51
N GLU A 230 3.47 -28.57 -3.27
CA GLU A 230 4.11 -27.34 -2.74
C GLU A 230 5.35 -26.97 -3.54
N GLU A 231 6.19 -27.95 -3.88
CA GLU A 231 7.38 -27.74 -4.68
C GLU A 231 7.03 -27.35 -6.12
N ALA A 232 6.11 -28.09 -6.78
CA ALA A 232 5.63 -27.70 -8.11
C ALA A 232 5.01 -26.29 -8.10
N TRP A 233 4.28 -25.95 -7.03
CA TRP A 233 3.71 -24.63 -6.86
C TRP A 233 4.79 -23.57 -6.71
N ARG A 234 5.85 -23.84 -5.94
CA ARG A 234 7.03 -22.97 -5.72
C ARG A 234 7.81 -22.74 -7.01
N GLU A 235 8.10 -23.81 -7.76
CA GLU A 235 8.80 -23.74 -9.04
C GLU A 235 7.99 -22.97 -10.09
N ASP A 236 6.67 -23.19 -10.12
CA ASP A 236 5.76 -22.37 -10.95
C ASP A 236 5.84 -20.88 -10.59
N GLN A 237 6.14 -20.52 -9.34
CA GLN A 237 6.32 -19.11 -8.93
C GLN A 237 7.60 -18.50 -9.48
N LYS A 238 8.67 -19.29 -9.50
CA LYS A 238 10.00 -18.87 -9.92
C LYS A 238 10.14 -18.83 -11.43
N SER A 239 9.51 -19.78 -12.13
CA SER A 239 9.61 -19.95 -13.59
C SER A 239 9.33 -18.67 -14.38
N ASP A 240 9.95 -18.58 -15.56
CA ASP A 240 9.56 -17.59 -16.58
C ASP A 240 8.19 -17.99 -17.15
N ARG A 241 7.22 -17.11 -16.95
CA ARG A 241 5.82 -17.35 -17.28
C ARG A 241 5.40 -16.76 -18.62
N ARG A 242 6.33 -16.20 -19.42
CA ARG A 242 6.03 -15.57 -20.71
C ARG A 242 5.38 -16.54 -21.70
N ASP A 243 5.88 -17.77 -21.75
CA ASP A 243 5.40 -18.83 -22.66
C ASP A 243 4.57 -19.91 -21.95
N ALA A 244 4.41 -19.80 -20.63
CA ALA A 244 3.65 -20.77 -19.86
C ALA A 244 2.15 -20.72 -20.24
N ASP A 245 1.52 -21.90 -20.32
CA ASP A 245 0.07 -22.00 -20.48
C ASP A 245 -0.63 -21.71 -19.15
N LEU A 246 -0.65 -20.42 -18.81
CA LEU A 246 -1.22 -19.91 -17.57
C LEU A 246 -2.74 -20.01 -17.58
N VAL A 247 -3.27 -20.47 -16.47
CA VAL A 247 -4.70 -20.52 -16.19
C VAL A 247 -4.98 -19.82 -14.88
N ASP A 248 -6.18 -19.28 -14.76
CA ASP A 248 -6.65 -18.84 -13.45
C ASP A 248 -7.00 -20.05 -12.60
N PHE A 249 -6.31 -20.20 -11.47
CA PHE A 249 -6.48 -21.33 -10.56
C PHE A 249 -7.95 -21.58 -10.23
N PHE A 250 -8.67 -20.50 -9.88
CA PHE A 250 -10.05 -20.57 -9.43
C PHE A 250 -11.03 -21.00 -10.55
N THR A 251 -10.90 -20.46 -11.76
CA THR A 251 -11.86 -20.68 -12.87
C THR A 251 -11.39 -21.68 -13.93
N GLY A 252 -10.10 -22.03 -13.96
CA GLY A 252 -9.47 -22.81 -15.03
C GLY A 252 -9.36 -22.10 -16.38
N LYS A 253 -9.87 -20.86 -16.50
CA LYS A 253 -9.87 -20.12 -17.76
C LYS A 253 -8.44 -19.72 -18.11
N LYS A 254 -8.04 -19.99 -19.36
CA LYS A 254 -6.77 -19.57 -19.93
C LYS A 254 -6.56 -18.07 -19.77
N HIS A 255 -5.34 -17.69 -19.42
CA HIS A 255 -4.91 -16.31 -19.39
C HIS A 255 -4.39 -15.91 -20.77
N ASN A 256 -5.10 -14.99 -21.44
CA ASN A 256 -4.77 -14.55 -22.79
C ASN A 256 -4.95 -13.02 -22.91
N ALA A 257 -4.57 -12.48 -24.08
CA ALA A 257 -4.64 -11.04 -24.35
C ALA A 257 -6.06 -10.47 -24.14
N LYS A 258 -7.11 -11.17 -24.59
CA LYS A 258 -8.52 -10.77 -24.41
C LYS A 258 -8.87 -10.63 -22.93
N ARG A 259 -8.41 -11.57 -22.10
CA ARG A 259 -8.63 -11.53 -20.67
C ARG A 259 -7.85 -10.40 -20.00
N ARG A 260 -6.58 -10.20 -20.35
CA ARG A 260 -5.77 -9.05 -19.85
C ARG A 260 -6.45 -7.72 -20.18
N HIS A 261 -6.94 -7.57 -21.40
CA HIS A 261 -7.68 -6.38 -21.81
C HIS A 261 -8.96 -6.18 -20.98
N LYS A 262 -9.74 -7.24 -20.75
CA LYS A 262 -10.93 -7.17 -19.88
C LYS A 262 -10.55 -6.74 -18.46
N LEU A 263 -9.57 -7.41 -17.85
CA LEU A 263 -9.09 -7.09 -16.50
C LEU A 263 -8.62 -5.63 -16.40
N ARG A 264 -7.89 -5.13 -17.40
CA ARG A 264 -7.44 -3.74 -17.47
C ARG A 264 -8.63 -2.77 -17.46
N ARG A 265 -9.62 -2.98 -18.33
CA ARG A 265 -10.82 -2.12 -18.38
C ARG A 265 -11.59 -2.14 -17.07
N ASP A 266 -11.77 -3.32 -16.47
CA ASP A 266 -12.49 -3.48 -15.21
C ASP A 266 -11.75 -2.77 -14.06
N ARG A 267 -10.41 -2.86 -14.01
CA ARG A 267 -9.57 -2.16 -13.02
C ARG A 267 -9.54 -0.65 -13.21
N ILE A 268 -9.39 -0.14 -14.45
CA ILE A 268 -9.47 1.31 -14.73
C ILE A 268 -10.83 1.85 -14.31
N ARG A 269 -11.92 1.14 -14.63
CA ARG A 269 -13.27 1.52 -14.20
C ARG A 269 -13.39 1.57 -12.67
N ALA A 270 -12.86 0.57 -11.97
CA ALA A 270 -12.87 0.56 -10.51
C ALA A 270 -12.06 1.73 -9.91
N CYS A 271 -10.91 2.09 -10.50
CA CYS A 271 -10.10 3.22 -10.07
C CYS A 271 -10.74 4.58 -10.32
N ARG A 272 -11.69 4.68 -11.26
CA ARG A 272 -12.46 5.90 -11.53
C ARG A 272 -13.54 6.17 -10.49
N ALA A 273 -13.90 5.19 -9.65
CA ALA A 273 -14.92 5.35 -8.62
C ALA A 273 -14.51 6.34 -7.52
N SER A 274 -13.20 6.58 -7.34
CA SER A 274 -12.67 7.64 -6.47
C SER A 274 -12.12 8.78 -7.33
N GLU A 275 -12.63 10.01 -7.19
CA GLU A 275 -12.05 11.17 -7.88
C GLU A 275 -11.01 11.90 -7.03
N PRO A 276 -9.90 12.37 -7.64
CA PRO A 276 -8.97 13.28 -6.97
C PRO A 276 -9.67 14.55 -6.53
N ARG A 277 -9.29 15.06 -5.35
CA ARG A 277 -9.67 16.40 -4.90
C ARG A 277 -9.00 17.48 -5.77
N CYS A 278 -7.69 17.38 -5.98
CA CYS A 278 -6.92 18.36 -6.75
C CYS A 278 -6.94 18.16 -8.28
N SER A 279 -6.80 19.26 -9.02
CA SER A 279 -6.76 19.27 -10.49
C SER A 279 -5.60 18.45 -11.05
N ASP A 280 -4.43 18.57 -10.44
CA ASP A 280 -3.22 17.94 -10.96
C ASP A 280 -3.25 16.44 -10.75
N GLY A 281 -3.85 15.96 -9.65
CA GLY A 281 -4.15 14.54 -9.48
C GLY A 281 -5.10 13.99 -10.56
N ARG A 282 -6.08 14.79 -11.02
CA ARG A 282 -6.93 14.41 -12.17
C ARG A 282 -6.10 14.27 -13.45
N LYS A 283 -5.20 15.23 -13.72
CA LYS A 283 -4.31 15.23 -14.90
C LYS A 283 -3.38 14.01 -14.88
N TRP A 284 -2.60 13.84 -13.82
CA TRP A 284 -1.67 12.72 -13.66
C TRP A 284 -2.36 11.36 -13.83
N ARG A 285 -3.52 11.13 -13.20
CA ARG A 285 -4.23 9.85 -13.35
C ARG A 285 -4.64 9.61 -14.80
N ARG A 286 -5.20 10.63 -15.46
CA ARG A 286 -5.65 10.54 -16.85
C ARG A 286 -4.47 10.17 -17.75
N TYR A 287 -3.41 10.97 -17.66
CA TYR A 287 -2.18 10.74 -18.41
C TYR A 287 -1.63 9.32 -18.25
N LEU A 288 -1.51 8.84 -17.00
CA LEU A 288 -0.96 7.52 -16.70
C LEU A 288 -1.88 6.35 -17.10
N HIS A 289 -3.21 6.54 -17.07
CA HIS A 289 -4.17 5.52 -17.51
C HIS A 289 -4.30 5.43 -19.03
N ASP A 290 -3.90 6.49 -19.75
CA ASP A 290 -3.96 6.55 -21.21
C ASP A 290 -2.67 6.05 -21.88
N ARG A 291 -1.63 5.69 -21.10
CA ARG A 291 -0.38 5.10 -21.61
C ARG A 291 -0.62 3.84 -22.43
N TYR A 292 0.16 3.67 -23.49
CA TYR A 292 0.09 2.47 -24.32
C TYR A 292 0.49 1.22 -23.50
N PRO A 293 -0.40 0.22 -23.35
CA PRO A 293 -0.11 -0.93 -22.50
C PRO A 293 1.09 -1.76 -22.96
N GLY A 294 1.42 -1.74 -24.26
CA GLY A 294 2.58 -2.43 -24.82
C GLY A 294 3.89 -2.01 -24.18
N ASN A 295 4.03 -0.74 -23.78
CA ASN A 295 5.22 -0.21 -23.12
C ASN A 295 5.52 -0.97 -21.82
N TYR A 296 4.50 -1.37 -21.06
CA TYR A 296 4.69 -2.11 -19.81
C TYR A 296 4.95 -3.61 -20.01
N TYR A 297 4.55 -4.19 -21.14
CA TYR A 297 4.86 -5.61 -21.40
C TYR A 297 6.35 -5.81 -21.71
N GLY A 298 7.04 -4.77 -22.17
CA GLY A 298 8.50 -4.78 -22.32
C GLY A 298 9.22 -5.08 -21.00
N LEU A 299 8.69 -4.62 -19.87
CA LEU A 299 9.25 -4.88 -18.52
C LEU A 299 9.38 -6.36 -18.19
N LEU A 300 8.52 -7.21 -18.77
CA LEU A 300 8.50 -8.64 -18.44
C LEU A 300 9.77 -9.37 -18.88
N LYS A 301 10.61 -8.78 -19.74
CA LYS A 301 11.91 -9.35 -20.09
C LYS A 301 12.91 -9.30 -18.94
N HIS A 302 12.78 -8.33 -18.04
CA HIS A 302 13.62 -8.15 -16.83
C HIS A 302 13.03 -8.85 -15.59
N MET A 303 11.95 -9.64 -15.77
CA MET A 303 11.31 -10.34 -14.67
C MET A 303 12.23 -11.37 -13.99
N PRO A 304 13.11 -12.12 -14.71
CA PRO A 304 14.09 -13.00 -14.07
C PRO A 304 15.00 -12.24 -13.10
N ASP A 305 15.63 -11.16 -13.57
CA ASP A 305 16.56 -10.35 -12.76
C ASP A 305 15.87 -9.72 -11.55
N ALA A 306 14.63 -9.25 -11.73
CA ALA A 306 13.83 -8.72 -10.62
C ALA A 306 13.41 -9.80 -9.60
N LYS A 307 13.25 -11.06 -10.02
CA LYS A 307 12.98 -12.18 -9.11
C LYS A 307 14.23 -12.57 -8.34
N GLU A 308 15.39 -12.58 -8.99
CA GLU A 308 16.69 -12.80 -8.34
C GLU A 308 16.94 -11.76 -7.25
N GLU A 309 16.78 -10.48 -7.57
CA GLU A 309 16.87 -9.37 -6.59
C GLU A 309 15.85 -9.53 -5.44
N ALA A 310 14.68 -10.11 -5.71
CA ALA A 310 13.70 -10.35 -4.68
C ALA A 310 14.08 -11.52 -3.73
N GLU A 311 14.96 -12.43 -4.13
CA GLU A 311 15.44 -13.54 -3.28
C GLU A 311 16.33 -13.04 -2.14
N GLU A 312 17.08 -11.97 -2.36
CA GLU A 312 17.94 -11.28 -1.39
C GLU A 312 17.15 -10.56 -0.28
N ILE A 313 15.86 -10.31 -0.49
CA ILE A 313 15.01 -9.72 0.54
C ILE A 313 14.72 -10.77 1.62
N GLU A 314 14.88 -10.40 2.89
CA GLU A 314 14.56 -11.31 4.00
C GLU A 314 13.10 -11.21 4.49
N GLY A 315 12.64 -12.28 5.14
CA GLY A 315 11.39 -12.31 5.92
C GLY A 315 10.09 -12.07 5.12
N ALA A 316 9.11 -11.44 5.77
CA ALA A 316 7.79 -11.19 5.19
C ALA A 316 7.83 -10.23 3.98
N GLY A 317 8.85 -9.36 3.91
CA GLY A 317 9.07 -8.45 2.78
C GLY A 317 9.24 -9.22 1.47
N ARG A 318 10.01 -10.30 1.47
CA ARG A 318 10.24 -11.17 0.31
C ARG A 318 8.94 -11.71 -0.27
N VAL A 319 8.10 -12.29 0.59
CA VAL A 319 6.84 -12.91 0.16
C VAL A 319 5.91 -11.86 -0.46
N GLN A 320 5.83 -10.67 0.15
CA GLN A 320 5.04 -9.57 -0.40
C GLN A 320 5.60 -9.07 -1.74
N THR A 321 6.92 -9.04 -1.91
CA THR A 321 7.58 -8.68 -3.17
C THR A 321 7.25 -9.69 -4.27
N PHE A 322 7.42 -11.00 -4.06
CA PHE A 322 7.04 -12.03 -5.03
C PHE A 322 5.55 -11.99 -5.39
N VAL A 323 4.69 -11.74 -4.41
CA VAL A 323 3.26 -11.54 -4.65
C VAL A 323 3.02 -10.32 -5.57
N ASN A 324 3.78 -9.24 -5.41
CA ASN A 324 3.68 -8.07 -6.27
C ASN A 324 4.22 -8.34 -7.68
N LEU A 325 5.39 -9.00 -7.81
CA LEU A 325 5.97 -9.39 -9.09
C LEU A 325 5.00 -10.24 -9.91
N ARG A 326 4.35 -11.24 -9.30
CA ARG A 326 3.34 -12.03 -10.01
C ARG A 326 2.19 -11.20 -10.53
N ARG A 327 1.67 -10.27 -9.72
CA ARG A 327 0.56 -9.41 -10.17
C ARG A 327 0.98 -8.51 -11.33
N ILE A 328 2.24 -8.11 -11.37
CA ILE A 328 2.85 -7.39 -12.50
C ILE A 328 2.93 -8.32 -13.72
N GLU A 329 3.35 -9.59 -13.59
CA GLU A 329 3.28 -10.56 -14.70
C GLU A 329 1.85 -10.71 -15.26
N GLU A 330 0.83 -10.78 -14.38
CA GLU A 330 -0.57 -10.90 -14.83
C GLU A 330 -1.07 -9.64 -15.56
N GLN A 331 -0.61 -8.47 -15.10
CA GLN A 331 -0.99 -7.16 -15.62
C GLN A 331 0.08 -6.11 -15.27
N PRO A 332 1.03 -5.84 -16.18
CA PRO A 332 2.18 -4.98 -15.88
C PRO A 332 1.82 -3.51 -15.68
N MET A 333 0.75 -3.06 -16.35
CA MET A 333 0.30 -1.67 -16.29
C MET A 333 -0.23 -1.31 -14.89
N PRO A 334 0.30 -0.25 -14.25
CA PRO A 334 -0.21 0.24 -12.97
C PRO A 334 -1.62 0.81 -13.07
N PHE A 335 -2.41 0.64 -12.00
CA PHE A 335 -3.74 1.24 -11.87
C PHE A 335 -3.78 2.20 -10.70
N TYR A 336 -3.66 3.48 -11.03
CA TYR A 336 -3.71 4.57 -10.05
C TYR A 336 -5.13 4.88 -9.57
N ARG A 337 -5.28 5.08 -8.27
CA ARG A 337 -6.50 5.48 -7.57
C ARG A 337 -6.16 6.51 -6.49
N PHE A 338 -7.20 7.12 -5.94
CA PHE A 338 -7.11 7.96 -4.76
C PHE A 338 -7.52 7.17 -3.52
N SER A 339 -7.01 7.61 -2.39
CA SER A 339 -7.56 7.24 -1.09
C SER A 339 -8.00 8.51 -0.37
N GLU A 340 -8.99 8.39 0.50
CA GLU A 340 -9.59 9.54 1.20
C GLU A 340 -8.57 10.30 2.07
N ASN A 341 -7.50 9.62 2.51
CA ASN A 341 -6.51 10.16 3.44
C ASN A 341 -5.22 10.66 2.76
N THR A 342 -5.14 10.69 1.43
CA THR A 342 -4.00 11.29 0.73
C THR A 342 -4.36 11.87 -0.63
N VAL A 343 -3.74 12.99 -0.95
CA VAL A 343 -3.80 13.63 -2.28
C VAL A 343 -2.95 12.89 -3.33
N ARG A 344 -1.97 12.07 -2.90
CA ARG A 344 -1.11 11.31 -3.80
C ARG A 344 -1.89 10.25 -4.57
N LEU A 345 -1.49 10.05 -5.82
CA LEU A 345 -1.86 8.88 -6.58
C LEU A 345 -1.20 7.64 -5.99
N THR A 346 -2.02 6.65 -5.66
CA THR A 346 -1.53 5.33 -5.24
C THR A 346 -1.98 4.27 -6.22
N THR A 347 -1.09 3.32 -6.51
CA THR A 347 -1.49 2.14 -7.27
C THR A 347 -2.33 1.20 -6.38
N SER A 348 -3.22 0.43 -7.00
CA SER A 348 -4.09 -0.51 -6.29
C SER A 348 -3.34 -1.66 -5.58
N ARG A 349 -2.77 -1.42 -4.38
CA ARG A 349 -2.10 -2.38 -3.45
C ARG A 349 -1.03 -3.34 -4.05
N SER A 350 -0.73 -3.23 -5.34
CA SER A 350 -0.31 -4.38 -6.17
C SER A 350 0.29 -3.96 -7.51
N GLY A 351 1.32 -3.11 -7.54
CA GLY A 351 1.87 -2.63 -8.80
C GLY A 351 3.26 -2.07 -8.62
N LEU A 352 3.87 -1.66 -9.75
CA LEU A 352 5.25 -1.17 -9.83
C LEU A 352 5.59 -0.14 -8.73
N GLN A 353 4.69 0.80 -8.43
CA GLN A 353 4.91 1.82 -7.40
C GLN A 353 5.12 1.26 -5.97
N ASN A 354 4.60 0.07 -5.66
CA ASN A 354 4.68 -0.55 -4.32
C ASN A 354 5.79 -1.62 -4.22
N LEU A 355 6.58 -1.82 -5.26
CA LEU A 355 7.75 -2.70 -5.18
C LEU A 355 8.85 -2.05 -4.34
N ASN A 356 9.70 -2.88 -3.74
CA ASN A 356 11.00 -2.47 -3.24
C ASN A 356 11.76 -1.73 -4.38
N SER A 357 12.55 -0.71 -4.03
CA SER A 357 13.29 0.09 -5.02
C SER A 357 14.16 -0.77 -5.92
N ASP A 358 14.94 -1.66 -5.34
CA ASP A 358 16.03 -2.37 -6.00
C ASP A 358 15.41 -3.35 -7.02
N VAL A 359 14.36 -4.07 -6.59
CA VAL A 359 13.54 -4.94 -7.45
C VAL A 359 12.81 -4.18 -8.55
N ARG A 360 12.31 -2.97 -8.25
CA ARG A 360 11.65 -2.14 -9.27
C ARG A 360 12.65 -1.64 -10.29
N ASP A 361 13.83 -1.24 -9.84
CA ASP A 361 14.88 -0.67 -10.67
C ASP A 361 15.40 -1.72 -11.66
N LYS A 362 15.51 -3.00 -11.25
CA LYS A 362 15.71 -4.13 -12.19
C LYS A 362 14.63 -4.23 -13.26
N LEU A 363 13.34 -4.12 -12.88
CA LEU A 363 12.25 -4.16 -13.88
C LEU A 363 12.30 -2.96 -14.84
N THR A 364 12.70 -1.79 -14.36
CA THR A 364 12.67 -0.52 -15.08
C THR A 364 14.06 -0.05 -15.51
N GLU A 365 15.01 -0.97 -15.70
CA GLU A 365 16.42 -0.66 -15.98
C GLU A 365 16.61 0.22 -17.23
N GLU A 366 15.78 0.01 -18.26
CA GLU A 366 15.81 0.80 -19.49
C GLU A 366 15.08 2.16 -19.38
N TRP A 367 14.57 2.49 -18.19
CA TRP A 367 13.82 3.72 -17.95
C TRP A 367 14.60 4.63 -17.01
N VAL A 368 14.44 5.93 -17.21
CA VAL A 368 15.14 6.95 -16.43
C VAL A 368 14.26 7.38 -15.25
N LYS A 369 14.79 7.25 -14.04
CA LYS A 369 14.14 7.70 -12.80
C LYS A 369 14.56 9.13 -12.48
N LEU A 370 13.59 10.00 -12.25
CA LEU A 370 13.79 11.39 -11.84
C LEU A 370 13.07 11.64 -10.51
N ASP A 371 13.75 12.25 -9.55
CA ASP A 371 13.22 12.47 -8.19
C ASP A 371 13.60 13.86 -7.66
N LEU A 372 12.75 14.44 -6.81
CA LEU A 372 13.01 15.75 -6.20
C LEU A 372 14.00 15.61 -5.03
N SER A 373 15.11 16.34 -5.12
CA SER A 373 16.17 16.32 -4.10
C SER A 373 15.66 16.84 -2.75
N SER A 374 15.57 15.97 -1.75
CA SER A 374 15.13 16.33 -0.39
C SER A 374 13.77 17.04 -0.34
N ALA A 375 12.83 16.69 -1.23
CA ALA A 375 11.54 17.38 -1.43
C ALA A 375 10.80 17.72 -0.13
N GLN A 376 10.59 16.71 0.72
CA GLN A 376 9.85 16.86 1.98
C GLN A 376 10.52 17.81 2.96
N LEU A 377 11.86 17.78 3.04
CA LEU A 377 12.60 18.69 3.89
C LEU A 377 12.53 20.12 3.33
N ALA A 378 12.66 20.30 2.01
CA ALA A 378 12.54 21.61 1.37
C ALA A 378 11.13 22.21 1.53
N ILE A 379 10.09 21.40 1.40
CA ILE A 379 8.71 21.80 1.61
C ILE A 379 8.48 22.19 3.07
N ALA A 380 8.88 21.35 4.02
CA ALA A 380 8.78 21.65 5.45
C ALA A 380 9.56 22.92 5.82
N ALA A 381 10.79 23.06 5.30
CA ALA A 381 11.65 24.20 5.58
C ALA A 381 10.99 25.51 5.18
N LYS A 382 10.38 25.55 3.99
CA LYS A 382 9.73 26.74 3.48
C LYS A 382 8.35 26.97 4.09
N ASP A 383 7.48 25.96 4.08
CA ASP A 383 6.07 26.12 4.49
C ASP A 383 5.92 26.29 6.01
N TRP A 384 6.89 25.81 6.80
CA TRP A 384 6.87 25.96 8.27
C TRP A 384 7.82 27.06 8.76
N GLY A 385 8.63 27.65 7.88
CA GLY A 385 9.62 28.68 8.22
C GLY A 385 10.74 28.16 9.11
N VAL A 386 11.40 27.08 8.68
CA VAL A 386 12.58 26.50 9.35
C VAL A 386 13.84 27.07 8.71
N GLU A 387 14.36 28.14 9.28
CA GLU A 387 15.43 28.94 8.66
C GLU A 387 16.76 28.18 8.62
N SER A 388 17.07 27.37 9.63
CA SER A 388 18.28 26.54 9.60
C SER A 388 18.24 25.50 8.47
N ALA A 389 17.07 24.92 8.19
CA ALA A 389 16.90 23.99 7.09
C ALA A 389 17.01 24.69 5.73
N LEU A 390 16.40 25.88 5.58
CA LEU A 390 16.52 26.70 4.36
C LEU A 390 17.98 27.08 4.08
N LYS A 391 18.73 27.50 5.12
CA LYS A 391 20.15 27.82 5.01
C LYS A 391 20.96 26.60 4.57
N GLN A 392 20.72 25.44 5.19
CA GLN A 392 21.42 24.21 4.83
C GLN A 392 21.13 23.78 3.38
N LEU A 393 19.85 23.78 2.96
CA LEU A 393 19.45 23.34 1.62
C LEU A 393 19.93 24.27 0.49
N ARG A 394 20.17 25.54 0.79
CA ARG A 394 20.74 26.52 -0.15
C ARG A 394 22.27 26.48 -0.19
N SER A 395 22.90 25.88 0.83
CA SER A 395 24.35 25.66 0.84
C SER A 395 24.71 24.43 0.02
N GLU A 396 25.98 24.31 -0.37
CA GLU A 396 26.51 23.08 -0.98
C GLU A 396 26.70 21.95 0.05
N GLU A 397 26.53 22.23 1.35
CA GLU A 397 26.72 21.25 2.40
C GLU A 397 25.55 20.27 2.50
N SER A 398 25.85 18.97 2.38
CA SER A 398 24.91 17.88 2.58
C SER A 398 24.42 17.83 4.04
N ILE A 399 23.09 17.89 4.22
CA ILE A 399 22.45 17.64 5.53
C ILE A 399 22.84 16.28 6.09
N TRP A 400 23.12 15.29 5.23
CA TRP A 400 23.52 13.96 5.67
C TRP A 400 24.88 14.00 6.33
N ASP A 401 25.84 14.73 5.76
CA ASP A 401 27.19 14.82 6.32
C ASP A 401 27.19 15.62 7.62
N SER A 402 26.39 16.68 7.70
CA SER A 402 26.17 17.42 8.94
C SER A 402 25.58 16.54 10.05
N LEU A 403 24.60 15.69 9.72
CA LEU A 403 24.02 14.73 10.67
C LEU A 403 25.00 13.63 11.08
N LYS A 404 25.81 13.09 10.14
CA LYS A 404 26.86 12.11 10.44
C LYS A 404 27.86 12.71 11.43
N ASN A 405 28.41 13.88 11.12
CA ASN A 405 29.36 14.61 11.97
C ASN A 405 28.80 14.87 13.37
N ARG A 406 27.52 15.24 13.47
CA ARG A 406 26.87 15.50 14.76
C ARG A 406 26.66 14.24 15.59
N THR A 407 26.32 13.12 14.95
CA THR A 407 25.90 11.90 15.64
C THR A 407 27.03 10.90 15.84
N GLY A 408 28.07 10.93 15.00
CA GLY A 408 29.09 9.89 14.88
C GLY A 408 28.60 8.63 14.15
N VAL A 409 27.43 8.69 13.50
CA VAL A 409 26.85 7.55 12.77
C VAL A 409 27.14 7.72 11.28
N GLU A 410 27.98 6.85 10.72
CA GLU A 410 28.39 6.92 9.31
C GLU A 410 27.30 6.46 8.33
N ILE A 411 26.36 5.65 8.80
CA ILE A 411 25.35 5.01 7.95
C ILE A 411 24.17 5.95 7.77
N LYS A 412 23.84 6.22 6.51
CA LYS A 412 22.79 7.17 6.13
C LYS A 412 21.38 6.67 6.49
N ALA A 413 21.14 5.37 6.43
CA ALA A 413 19.82 4.76 6.62
C ALA A 413 19.09 5.20 7.92
N PRO A 414 19.69 5.10 9.13
CA PRO A 414 19.05 5.56 10.36
C PRO A 414 18.80 7.07 10.37
N LEU A 415 19.76 7.88 9.91
CA LEU A 415 19.63 9.34 9.85
C LEU A 415 18.47 9.75 8.93
N LYS A 416 18.38 9.12 7.75
CA LYS A 416 17.28 9.32 6.78
C LYS A 416 15.93 8.94 7.38
N LYS A 417 15.82 7.79 8.06
CA LYS A 417 14.59 7.37 8.75
C LYS A 417 14.18 8.33 9.88
N GLY A 418 15.15 8.84 10.63
CA GLY A 418 14.95 9.86 11.66
C GLY A 418 14.41 11.16 11.08
N SER A 419 15.06 11.70 10.05
CA SER A 419 14.69 12.97 9.42
C SER A 419 13.30 12.93 8.81
N TYR A 420 12.95 11.85 8.09
CA TYR A 420 11.59 11.69 7.58
C TYR A 420 10.57 11.52 8.70
N ALA A 421 10.87 10.74 9.74
CA ALA A 421 9.97 10.61 10.88
C ALA A 421 9.72 11.97 11.56
N THR A 422 10.71 12.87 11.58
CA THR A 422 10.52 14.26 12.02
C THR A 422 9.52 14.99 11.14
N VAL A 423 9.68 14.97 9.82
CA VAL A 423 8.74 15.66 8.90
C VAL A 423 7.32 15.07 8.96
N TYR A 424 7.18 13.76 9.08
CA TYR A 424 5.87 13.08 9.12
C TYR A 424 5.16 13.08 10.48
N GLY A 425 5.55 13.94 11.42
CA GLY A 425 4.84 14.06 12.71
C GLY A 425 5.19 12.97 13.73
N GLY A 426 6.29 12.24 13.56
CA GLY A 426 6.77 11.27 14.54
C GLY A 426 7.07 11.92 15.89
N LYS A 427 6.58 11.32 16.99
CA LYS A 427 6.99 11.71 18.35
C LYS A 427 8.48 11.39 18.56
N ARG A 428 9.16 12.10 19.47
CA ARG A 428 10.59 11.88 19.76
C ARG A 428 10.94 10.41 20.02
N GLY A 429 10.14 9.69 20.81
CA GLY A 429 10.34 8.26 21.05
C GLY A 429 10.20 7.40 19.80
N THR A 430 9.23 7.71 18.93
CA THR A 430 9.05 7.03 17.64
C THR A 430 10.21 7.30 16.69
N ILE A 431 10.71 8.54 16.63
CA ILE A 431 11.88 8.91 15.82
C ILE A 431 13.08 8.06 16.27
N LYS A 432 13.39 8.07 17.56
CA LYS A 432 14.46 7.26 18.16
C LYS A 432 14.33 5.77 17.83
N GLY A 433 13.15 5.20 18.05
CA GLY A 433 12.89 3.78 17.77
C GLY A 433 13.10 3.41 16.30
N ARG A 434 12.65 4.27 15.37
CA ARG A 434 12.86 4.05 13.92
C ARG A 434 14.33 4.14 13.53
N MET A 435 15.07 5.08 14.10
CA MET A 435 16.52 5.19 13.87
C MET A 435 17.26 3.97 14.41
N ALA A 436 17.00 3.58 15.66
CA ALA A 436 17.62 2.41 16.28
C ALA A 436 17.35 1.13 15.49
N TYR A 437 16.10 0.94 15.07
CA TYR A 437 15.72 -0.20 14.23
C TYR A 437 16.46 -0.21 12.88
N ALA A 438 16.50 0.93 12.19
CA ALA A 438 17.21 1.03 10.92
C ALA A 438 18.71 0.79 11.08
N ALA A 439 19.33 1.30 12.14
CA ALA A 439 20.75 1.10 12.42
C ALA A 439 21.05 -0.37 12.74
N ALA A 440 20.22 -1.02 13.56
CA ALA A 440 20.34 -2.44 13.89
C ALA A 440 20.18 -3.34 12.66
N LYS A 441 19.31 -2.98 11.71
CA LYS A 441 19.14 -3.71 10.45
C LYS A 441 20.42 -3.73 9.60
N GLU A 442 21.20 -2.65 9.68
CA GLU A 442 22.49 -2.53 8.99
C GLU A 442 23.63 -3.20 9.79
N GLY A 443 23.35 -3.81 10.95
CA GLY A 443 24.37 -4.41 11.82
C GLY A 443 25.10 -3.40 12.73
N HIS A 444 24.62 -2.16 12.82
CA HIS A 444 25.26 -1.09 13.60
C HIS A 444 24.27 -0.45 14.58
N PRO A 445 24.00 -1.07 15.75
CA PRO A 445 23.07 -0.53 16.73
C PRO A 445 23.40 0.91 17.12
N MET A 446 22.40 1.79 17.09
CA MET A 446 22.57 3.20 17.43
C MET A 446 22.26 3.44 18.91
N ASP A 447 23.25 3.89 19.67
CA ASP A 447 23.09 4.15 21.10
C ASP A 447 22.17 5.36 21.40
N SER A 448 21.77 5.49 22.66
CA SER A 448 20.88 6.56 23.12
C SER A 448 21.49 7.96 23.04
N GLU A 449 22.81 8.08 23.07
CA GLU A 449 23.52 9.35 23.02
C GLU A 449 23.57 9.90 21.59
N ALA A 450 23.90 9.07 20.59
CA ALA A 450 23.82 9.41 19.19
C ALA A 450 22.39 9.85 18.81
N GLN A 451 21.37 9.16 19.33
CA GLN A 451 19.96 9.54 19.16
C GLN A 451 19.64 10.91 19.78
N ARG A 452 20.21 11.24 20.95
CA ARG A 452 20.07 12.57 21.58
C ARG A 452 20.76 13.65 20.73
N ARG A 453 21.96 13.38 20.21
CA ARG A 453 22.72 14.29 19.34
C ARG A 453 22.00 14.58 18.03
N PHE A 454 21.33 13.58 17.45
CA PHE A 454 20.46 13.76 16.29
C PHE A 454 19.33 14.75 16.59
N LEU A 455 18.60 14.53 17.68
CA LEU A 455 17.47 15.40 18.06
C LEU A 455 17.91 16.81 18.48
N SER A 456 19.17 16.99 18.87
CA SER A 456 19.77 18.30 19.20
C SER A 456 20.49 18.95 18.03
N HIS A 457 20.46 18.34 16.83
CA HIS A 457 20.96 18.99 15.63
C HIS A 457 20.11 20.24 15.33
N PRO A 458 20.70 21.41 15.00
CA PRO A 458 19.95 22.66 14.83
C PRO A 458 18.73 22.54 13.91
N VAL A 459 18.94 21.95 12.72
CA VAL A 459 17.87 21.68 11.74
C VAL A 459 16.76 20.79 12.31
N ILE A 460 17.11 19.72 13.03
CA ILE A 460 16.13 18.77 13.55
C ILE A 460 15.35 19.37 14.72
N SER A 461 16.03 20.10 15.61
CA SER A 461 15.39 20.76 16.74
C SER A 461 14.40 21.83 16.29
N GLU A 462 14.80 22.69 15.34
CA GLU A 462 13.92 23.73 14.79
C GLU A 462 12.76 23.11 13.99
N LEU A 463 13.01 22.05 13.19
CA LEU A 463 11.94 21.30 12.52
C LEU A 463 10.89 20.80 13.49
N LEU A 464 11.31 20.21 14.62
CA LEU A 464 10.38 19.69 15.62
C LEU A 464 9.53 20.83 16.21
N GLU A 465 10.15 21.96 16.56
CA GLU A 465 9.45 23.12 17.11
C GLU A 465 8.42 23.68 16.11
N LYS A 466 8.85 24.00 14.88
CA LYS A 466 7.97 24.55 13.84
C LYS A 466 6.86 23.60 13.44
N ARG A 467 7.13 22.30 13.45
CA ARG A 467 6.12 21.27 13.21
C ARG A 467 5.05 21.24 14.29
N GLU A 468 5.42 21.27 15.57
CA GLU A 468 4.41 21.30 16.65
C GLU A 468 3.54 22.55 16.54
N ALA A 469 4.13 23.72 16.25
CA ALA A 469 3.38 24.95 16.00
C ALA A 469 2.40 24.81 14.81
N LYS A 470 2.81 24.15 13.72
CA LYS A 470 1.92 23.85 12.59
C LYS A 470 0.82 22.85 12.90
N LEU A 471 1.09 21.83 13.71
CA LEU A 471 0.07 20.88 14.15
C LEU A 471 -0.96 21.57 15.05
N GLU A 472 -0.53 22.45 15.95
CA GLU A 472 -1.42 23.26 16.78
C GLU A 472 -2.28 24.21 15.94
N GLU A 473 -1.69 24.88 14.94
CA GLU A 473 -2.43 25.73 13.98
C GLU A 473 -3.54 24.93 13.27
N ILE A 474 -3.22 23.74 12.76
CA ILE A 474 -4.20 22.86 12.11
C ILE A 474 -5.29 22.44 13.09
N GLN A 475 -4.92 22.11 14.33
CA GLN A 475 -5.86 21.70 15.37
C GLN A 475 -6.86 22.82 15.69
N VAL A 476 -6.36 24.04 15.89
CA VAL A 476 -7.17 25.23 16.20
C VAL A 476 -8.13 25.56 15.06
N ASN A 477 -7.68 25.40 13.82
CA ASN A 477 -8.47 25.70 12.63
C ASN A 477 -9.41 24.55 12.21
N GLY A 478 -9.32 23.36 12.83
CA GLY A 478 -10.08 22.16 12.45
C GLY A 478 -9.70 21.61 11.07
N GLY A 479 -8.51 21.94 10.56
CA GLY A 479 -8.06 21.61 9.21
C GLY A 479 -7.08 22.62 8.62
N ALA A 480 -6.85 22.50 7.31
CA ALA A 480 -6.05 23.44 6.52
C ALA A 480 -6.44 23.42 5.03
N THR A 481 -6.02 24.43 4.30
CA THR A 481 -6.22 24.54 2.85
C THR A 481 -4.93 24.17 2.11
N ASP A 482 -5.02 23.30 1.11
CA ASP A 482 -3.88 22.89 0.30
C ASP A 482 -3.47 23.95 -0.76
N CYS A 483 -2.37 23.68 -1.48
CA CYS A 483 -1.85 24.58 -2.51
C CYS A 483 -2.73 24.71 -3.77
N TYR A 484 -3.84 23.98 -3.83
CA TYR A 484 -4.85 24.03 -4.89
C TYR A 484 -6.16 24.67 -4.42
N GLY A 485 -6.21 25.15 -3.17
CA GLY A 485 -7.41 25.74 -2.58
C GLY A 485 -8.42 24.72 -2.04
N ASN A 486 -8.07 23.44 -1.90
CA ASN A 486 -8.96 22.44 -1.31
C ASN A 486 -8.85 22.47 0.21
N GLU A 487 -10.00 22.50 0.90
CA GLU A 487 -10.06 22.35 2.35
C GLU A 487 -9.88 20.88 2.77
N ILE A 488 -9.05 20.66 3.79
CA ILE A 488 -8.80 19.36 4.41
C ILE A 488 -9.18 19.47 5.89
N SER A 489 -10.38 19.00 6.22
CA SER A 489 -10.90 19.03 7.59
C SER A 489 -10.39 17.84 8.41
N THR A 490 -10.03 18.08 9.67
CA THR A 490 -9.67 17.03 10.64
C THR A 490 -10.84 16.09 10.92
N ASP A 491 -12.09 16.58 10.87
CA ASP A 491 -13.29 15.78 11.15
C ASP A 491 -13.56 14.72 10.08
N SER A 492 -12.98 14.89 8.88
CA SER A 492 -13.11 13.95 7.77
C SER A 492 -12.10 12.80 7.81
N ILE A 493 -11.18 12.80 8.79
CA ILE A 493 -10.07 11.86 8.87
C ILE A 493 -10.29 10.92 10.06
N ASP A 494 -10.48 9.63 9.76
CA ASP A 494 -10.54 8.55 10.74
C ASP A 494 -9.12 8.10 11.13
N ASP A 495 -8.43 8.94 11.93
CA ASP A 495 -7.07 8.71 12.45
C ASP A 495 -6.96 9.19 13.91
N ASP A 496 -6.09 8.57 14.71
CA ASP A 496 -5.81 8.97 16.10
C ASP A 496 -5.11 10.34 16.20
N SER A 497 -4.57 10.85 15.10
CA SER A 497 -3.92 12.16 15.01
C SER A 497 -4.24 12.84 13.66
N PRO A 498 -5.48 13.29 13.46
CA PRO A 498 -5.95 13.80 12.17
C PRO A 498 -5.13 14.99 11.68
N GLU A 499 -4.58 15.82 12.57
CA GLU A 499 -3.74 16.97 12.23
C GLU A 499 -2.44 16.56 11.52
N ARG A 500 -1.85 15.40 11.88
CA ARG A 500 -0.68 14.86 11.19
C ARG A 500 -1.02 14.41 9.77
N SER A 501 -2.19 13.83 9.61
CA SER A 501 -2.70 13.43 8.29
C SER A 501 -3.01 14.64 7.41
N VAL A 502 -3.53 15.74 7.98
CA VAL A 502 -3.66 17.03 7.27
C VAL A 502 -2.28 17.55 6.88
N LEU A 503 -1.34 17.67 7.81
CA LEU A 503 0.02 18.17 7.56
C LEU A 503 0.74 17.38 6.46
N SER A 504 0.63 16.05 6.50
CA SER A 504 1.18 15.17 5.46
C SER A 504 0.54 15.45 4.10
N GLN A 505 -0.78 15.64 4.05
CA GLN A 505 -1.48 15.92 2.78
C GLN A 505 -1.08 17.27 2.18
N LEU A 506 -0.81 18.29 3.00
CA LEU A 506 -0.31 19.60 2.53
C LEU A 506 1.04 19.44 1.83
N ALA A 507 1.98 18.71 2.44
CA ALA A 507 3.29 18.47 1.83
C ALA A 507 3.19 17.67 0.53
N GLN A 508 2.34 16.64 0.52
CA GLN A 508 2.07 15.81 -0.66
C GLN A 508 1.44 16.58 -1.82
N ALA A 509 0.53 17.52 -1.53
CA ALA A 509 -0.07 18.38 -2.53
C ALA A 509 1.00 19.25 -3.20
N ARG A 510 1.96 19.72 -2.40
CA ARG A 510 3.07 20.53 -2.88
C ARG A 510 4.05 19.73 -3.74
N GLU A 511 4.42 18.51 -3.36
CA GLU A 511 5.25 17.63 -4.20
C GLU A 511 4.63 17.49 -5.61
N MET A 512 3.33 17.19 -5.67
CA MET A 512 2.63 17.10 -6.96
C MET A 512 2.68 18.41 -7.74
N GLN A 513 2.50 19.55 -7.08
CA GLN A 513 2.52 20.87 -7.74
C GLN A 513 3.90 21.18 -8.34
N LEU A 514 4.96 20.77 -7.64
CA LEU A 514 6.34 20.97 -8.10
C LEU A 514 6.64 20.09 -9.32
N LEU A 515 6.08 18.88 -9.39
CA LEU A 515 6.27 17.94 -10.52
C LEU A 515 5.36 18.21 -11.72
N THR A 516 4.28 18.97 -11.57
CA THR A 516 3.32 19.25 -12.66
C THR A 516 3.95 19.75 -13.97
N PRO A 517 5.00 20.60 -13.98
CA PRO A 517 5.64 21.02 -15.23
C PRO A 517 6.17 19.87 -16.09
N ALA A 518 6.66 18.78 -15.48
CA ALA A 518 7.10 17.61 -16.24
C ALA A 518 5.93 16.93 -16.96
N LEU A 519 4.77 16.86 -16.30
CA LEU A 519 3.55 16.33 -16.90
C LEU A 519 3.06 17.21 -18.06
N GLU A 520 3.08 18.54 -17.87
CA GLU A 520 2.67 19.51 -18.90
C GLU A 520 3.56 19.39 -20.15
N LEU A 521 4.87 19.24 -19.95
CA LEU A 521 5.82 19.00 -21.04
C LEU A 521 5.56 17.66 -21.75
N ALA A 522 5.25 16.60 -21.00
CA ALA A 522 4.92 15.30 -21.58
C ALA A 522 3.64 15.35 -22.44
N GLU A 523 2.60 16.06 -21.96
CA GLU A 523 1.36 16.29 -22.72
C GLU A 523 1.59 17.15 -23.98
N GLU A 524 2.53 18.10 -23.93
CA GLU A 524 2.90 18.91 -25.10
C GLU A 524 3.63 18.06 -26.15
N VAL A 525 4.59 17.25 -25.72
CA VAL A 525 5.34 16.33 -26.59
C VAL A 525 4.37 15.36 -27.29
N GLU A 526 3.35 14.85 -26.61
CA GLU A 526 2.34 13.99 -27.24
C GLU A 526 1.48 14.68 -28.30
N LYS A 527 1.29 15.99 -28.19
CA LYS A 527 0.52 16.75 -29.20
C LYS A 527 1.37 17.06 -30.44
N ASN A 528 2.65 17.29 -30.23
CA ASN A 528 3.55 17.78 -31.28
C ASN A 528 4.18 16.65 -32.11
N TYR A 529 4.18 15.41 -31.61
CA TYR A 529 4.82 14.28 -32.27
C TYR A 529 3.81 13.16 -32.55
N GLN A 530 3.92 12.52 -33.72
CA GLN A 530 3.13 11.32 -34.05
C GLN A 530 3.47 10.15 -33.11
N VAL A 531 4.74 10.05 -32.70
CA VAL A 531 5.25 9.14 -31.68
C VAL A 531 6.05 9.99 -30.70
N ALA A 532 5.59 10.07 -29.45
CA ALA A 532 6.27 10.85 -28.44
C ALA A 532 7.71 10.31 -28.22
N PRO A 533 8.76 11.14 -28.32
CA PRO A 533 10.15 10.73 -28.06
C PRO A 533 10.37 10.18 -26.65
N TRP A 534 9.52 10.56 -25.69
CA TRP A 534 9.52 10.03 -24.33
C TRP A 534 8.14 10.11 -23.70
N GLU A 535 7.90 9.33 -22.65
CA GLU A 535 6.63 9.25 -21.93
C GLU A 535 6.87 9.02 -20.43
N ILE A 536 6.03 9.62 -19.56
CA ILE A 536 6.06 9.29 -18.13
C ILE A 536 5.31 7.97 -17.90
N MET A 537 6.03 6.95 -17.43
CA MET A 537 5.50 5.60 -17.31
C MET A 537 5.00 5.25 -15.91
N LEU A 538 5.60 5.84 -14.88
CA LEU A 538 5.32 5.52 -13.49
C LEU A 538 5.50 6.75 -12.59
N TYR A 539 4.46 7.09 -11.84
CA TYR A 539 4.54 8.07 -10.75
C TYR A 539 5.06 7.42 -9.45
N LEU A 540 6.07 8.05 -8.83
CA LEU A 540 6.77 7.59 -7.62
C LEU A 540 6.71 8.60 -6.46
N TYR A 541 5.65 9.42 -6.40
CA TYR A 541 5.45 10.45 -5.37
C TYR A 541 6.26 11.73 -5.59
N ASP A 542 7.42 11.85 -4.96
CA ASP A 542 8.37 12.95 -5.15
C ASP A 542 9.15 12.85 -6.47
N GLY A 543 8.96 11.74 -7.20
CA GLY A 543 9.55 11.52 -8.50
C GLY A 543 8.65 10.76 -9.47
N PHE A 544 9.22 10.42 -10.62
CA PHE A 544 8.59 9.66 -11.68
C PHE A 544 9.63 8.93 -12.54
N VAL A 545 9.17 7.97 -13.35
CA VAL A 545 10.01 7.20 -14.27
C VAL A 545 9.58 7.48 -15.71
N VAL A 546 10.56 7.73 -16.57
CA VAL A 546 10.39 8.09 -17.98
C VAL A 546 10.94 6.97 -18.87
N LYS A 547 10.17 6.61 -19.90
CA LYS A 547 10.65 5.77 -21.00
C LYS A 547 10.96 6.65 -22.20
N PHE A 548 12.14 6.47 -22.78
CA PHE A 548 12.51 7.07 -24.04
C PHE A 548 12.19 6.10 -25.19
N ASN A 549 11.56 6.62 -26.23
CA ASN A 549 11.22 5.90 -27.46
C ASN A 549 12.25 6.18 -28.57
N THR A 550 13.09 7.21 -28.39
CA THR A 550 14.18 7.63 -29.27
C THR A 550 15.40 8.02 -28.44
N PRO A 551 16.64 7.86 -28.97
CA PRO A 551 17.88 8.21 -28.27
C PRO A 551 18.03 9.73 -28.15
N THR A 552 17.28 10.30 -27.20
CA THR A 552 17.03 11.74 -27.03
C THR A 552 17.07 12.13 -25.55
N GLU A 553 17.57 11.24 -24.70
CA GLU A 553 17.74 11.39 -23.26
C GLU A 553 18.54 12.66 -22.95
N GLU A 554 19.70 12.82 -23.60
CA GLU A 554 20.61 13.96 -23.41
C GLU A 554 19.96 15.30 -23.71
N TYR A 555 19.00 15.32 -24.65
CA TYR A 555 18.24 16.51 -24.97
C TYR A 555 17.10 16.73 -23.97
N HIS A 556 16.26 15.72 -23.75
CA HIS A 556 15.00 15.91 -23.02
C HIS A 556 15.15 15.93 -21.50
N ILE A 557 16.11 15.20 -20.92
CA ILE A 557 16.31 15.19 -19.46
C ILE A 557 16.59 16.61 -18.93
N PRO A 558 17.55 17.39 -19.48
CA PRO A 558 17.77 18.76 -19.04
C PRO A 558 16.53 19.65 -19.16
N HIS A 559 15.73 19.49 -20.21
CA HIS A 559 14.49 20.27 -20.40
C HIS A 559 13.42 19.92 -19.36
N ILE A 560 13.28 18.63 -19.03
CA ILE A 560 12.37 18.17 -17.96
C ILE A 560 12.83 18.73 -16.61
N GLN A 561 14.12 18.64 -16.31
CA GLN A 561 14.70 19.17 -15.08
C GLN A 561 14.52 20.69 -15.00
N GLU A 562 14.83 21.43 -16.07
CA GLU A 562 14.68 22.88 -16.13
C GLU A 562 13.24 23.32 -15.86
N ALA A 563 12.25 22.69 -16.49
CA ALA A 563 10.84 23.02 -16.28
C ALA A 563 10.40 22.86 -14.82
N VAL A 564 10.87 21.80 -14.15
CA VAL A 564 10.55 21.52 -12.74
C VAL A 564 11.36 22.44 -11.81
N ASN A 565 12.65 22.64 -12.08
CA ASN A 565 13.54 23.49 -11.29
C ASN A 565 13.08 24.95 -11.32
N GLN A 566 12.71 25.45 -12.49
CA GLN A 566 12.15 26.79 -12.63
C GLN A 566 10.86 26.95 -11.81
N ARG A 567 10.03 25.91 -11.71
CA ARG A 567 8.85 25.91 -10.83
C ARG A 567 9.24 25.92 -9.36
N CYS A 568 10.23 25.13 -8.95
CA CYS A 568 10.77 25.13 -7.60
C CYS A 568 11.29 26.51 -7.21
N GLU A 569 12.08 27.15 -8.08
CA GLU A 569 12.63 28.50 -7.89
C GLU A 569 11.54 29.58 -7.81
N ASN A 570 10.61 29.60 -8.77
CA ASN A 570 9.53 30.57 -8.82
C ASN A 570 8.64 30.50 -7.57
N LEU A 571 8.44 29.29 -7.06
CA LEU A 571 7.72 29.10 -5.82
C LEU A 571 8.61 29.29 -4.60
N GLY A 572 9.94 29.29 -4.70
CA GLY A 572 10.88 29.48 -3.60
C GLY A 572 11.13 28.23 -2.75
N TYR A 573 10.99 27.03 -3.30
CA TYR A 573 11.35 25.77 -2.65
C TYR A 573 12.79 25.38 -3.01
N PRO A 574 13.72 25.23 -2.03
CA PRO A 574 15.12 24.88 -2.30
C PRO A 574 15.25 23.36 -2.54
N THR A 575 14.72 22.91 -3.67
CA THR A 575 14.77 21.54 -4.18
C THR A 575 14.89 21.60 -5.70
N ARG A 576 15.34 20.52 -6.32
CA ARG A 576 15.49 20.38 -7.76
C ARG A 576 15.21 18.95 -8.18
N LEU A 577 14.84 18.75 -9.43
CA LEU A 577 14.70 17.43 -10.02
C LEU A 577 16.07 16.87 -10.38
N GLU A 578 16.39 15.70 -9.87
CA GLU A 578 17.65 14.99 -10.13
C GLU A 578 17.36 13.70 -10.89
N VAL A 579 18.29 13.31 -11.76
CA VAL A 579 18.32 11.94 -12.27
C VAL A 579 18.87 11.07 -11.16
N GLU A 580 18.13 10.03 -10.80
CA GLU A 580 18.64 9.06 -9.85
C GLU A 580 19.58 8.11 -10.60
N THR A 581 20.88 8.35 -10.49
CA THR A 581 21.89 7.40 -10.95
C THR A 581 21.67 6.10 -10.21
N MET A 582 21.29 5.06 -10.94
CA MET A 582 21.28 3.71 -10.38
C MET A 582 22.72 3.43 -9.94
N CYS A 583 22.92 3.11 -8.66
CA CYS A 583 24.22 2.69 -8.17
C CYS A 583 24.65 1.49 -9.02
N GLN A 584 25.57 1.72 -9.95
CA GLN A 584 26.36 0.65 -10.51
C GLN A 584 27.31 0.26 -9.37
N GLU A 585 27.00 -0.85 -8.69
CA GLU A 585 27.89 -1.46 -7.70
C GLU A 585 29.19 -1.94 -8.34
#